data_AF-A0A8H5CBJ0-F1
#
_entry.id   AF-A0A8H5CBJ0-F1
#
_cell.length_a   1.000
_cell.length_b   1.000
_cell.length_c   1.000
_cell.angle_alpha   90.00
_cell.angle_beta   90.00
_cell.angle_gamma   90.00
#
_symmetry.space_group_name_H-M   'P 1'
#
loop_
_entity.id
_entity.type
_entity.pdbx_description
1 polymer ?
#
loop_
_entity_poly.entity_id
_entity_poly.type
_entity_poly.pdbx_seq_one_letter_code
_entity_poly.pdbx_strand_id
1 'polypeptide(L)'
;MTAIYENWYARREQFPNLYRFARDILCIPGSAVAVERIFSGGRDTASLRRASLKAETIQALMVVKAQLRMARIAIIEFLGDD
;
A
#
# COMPACT_ATOMS: atom_id res chain seq x y z
N MET A 1 -8.45 -11.26 5.92
CA MET A 1 -8.27 -11.05 4.46
C MET A 1 -7.25 -12.02 3.89
N THR A 2 -6.07 -12.19 4.52
CA THR A 2 -5.00 -13.09 4.10
C THR A 2 -5.43 -14.56 3.95
N ALA A 3 -6.13 -15.12 4.93
CA ALA A 3 -6.59 -16.52 4.87
C ALA A 3 -7.51 -16.85 3.68
N ILE A 4 -8.35 -15.90 3.25
CA ILE A 4 -9.22 -16.07 2.07
C ILE A 4 -8.39 -16.04 0.79
N TYR A 5 -7.45 -15.09 0.71
CA TYR A 5 -6.52 -14.99 -0.42
C TYR A 5 -5.64 -16.24 -0.54
N GLU A 6 -5.08 -16.74 0.57
CA GLU A 6 -4.26 -17.95 0.62
C GLU A 6 -5.03 -19.18 0.11
N ASN A 7 -6.32 -19.30 0.46
CA ASN A 7 -7.17 -20.38 -0.04
C ASN A 7 -7.33 -20.33 -1.56
N TRP A 8 -7.62 -19.16 -2.11
CA TRP A 8 -7.72 -18.96 -3.56
C TRP A 8 -6.38 -19.20 -4.26
N TYR A 9 -5.27 -18.79 -3.65
CA TYR A 9 -3.92 -19.01 -4.16
C TYR A 9 -3.57 -20.51 -4.25
N ALA A 10 -3.93 -21.30 -3.24
CA ALA A 10 -3.73 -22.75 -3.24
C ALA A 10 -4.54 -23.45 -4.35
N ARG A 11 -5.66 -22.87 -4.79
CA ARG A 11 -6.54 -23.44 -5.83
C ARG A 11 -6.34 -22.84 -7.22
N ARG A 12 -5.32 -22.01 -7.42
CA ARG A 12 -5.09 -21.29 -8.69
C ARG A 12 -4.98 -22.19 -9.92
N GLU A 13 -4.45 -23.40 -9.75
CA GLU A 13 -4.30 -24.37 -10.85
C GLU A 13 -5.62 -25.08 -11.18
N GLN A 14 -6.46 -25.30 -10.16
CA GLN A 14 -7.79 -25.91 -10.31
C GLN A 14 -8.79 -24.92 -10.90
N PHE A 15 -8.70 -23.63 -10.53
CA PHE A 15 -9.63 -22.59 -10.98
C PHE A 15 -8.89 -21.32 -11.43
N PRO A 16 -8.16 -21.34 -12.55
CA PRO A 16 -7.29 -20.23 -12.97
C PRO A 16 -8.04 -18.93 -13.22
N ASN A 17 -9.21 -18.99 -13.87
CA ASN A 17 -10.01 -17.79 -14.15
C ASN A 17 -10.66 -17.23 -12.88
N LEU A 18 -11.16 -18.09 -12.00
CA LEU A 18 -11.80 -17.67 -10.76
C LEU A 18 -10.78 -17.12 -9.76
N TYR A 19 -9.58 -17.70 -9.71
CA TYR A 19 -8.46 -17.15 -8.95
C TYR A 19 -8.08 -15.75 -9.43
N ARG A 20 -8.01 -15.51 -10.74
CA ARG A 20 -7.74 -14.17 -11.28
C ARG A 20 -8.80 -13.16 -10.84
N PHE A 21 -10.07 -13.53 -10.94
CA PHE A 21 -11.17 -12.69 -10.46
C PHE A 21 -11.10 -12.43 -8.95
N ALA A 22 -10.90 -13.46 -8.14
CA ALA A 22 -10.78 -13.35 -6.69
C ALA A 22 -9.59 -12.46 -6.30
N ARG A 23 -8.43 -12.61 -6.95
CA ARG A 23 -7.27 -11.74 -6.76
C ARG A 23 -7.63 -10.28 -7.02
N ASP A 24 -8.24 -10.00 -8.15
CA ASP A 24 -8.54 -8.62 -8.55
C ASP A 24 -9.54 -7.95 -7.59
N ILE A 25 -10.55 -8.69 -7.11
CA ILE A 25 -11.54 -8.19 -6.14
C ILE A 25 -10.96 -8.06 -4.73
N LEU A 26 -10.24 -9.07 -4.23
CA LEU A 26 -9.71 -9.08 -2.86
C LEU A 26 -8.58 -8.06 -2.65
N CYS A 27 -7.94 -7.59 -3.72
CA CYS A 27 -6.97 -6.50 -3.66
C CYS A 27 -7.61 -5.12 -3.45
N ILE A 28 -8.93 -4.98 -3.63
CA ILE A 28 -9.64 -3.72 -3.41
C ILE A 28 -9.80 -3.53 -1.90
N PRO A 29 -9.24 -2.46 -1.31
CA PRO A 29 -9.42 -2.18 0.10
C PRO A 29 -10.88 -1.83 0.38
N GLY A 30 -11.47 -2.44 1.41
CA GLY A 30 -12.86 -2.17 1.82
C GLY A 30 -13.08 -0.79 2.45
N SER A 31 -12.05 0.05 2.55
CA SER A 31 -12.11 1.40 3.12
C SER A 31 -11.04 2.31 2.53
N ALA A 32 -11.33 3.61 2.48
CA ALA A 32 -10.41 4.66 2.07
C ALA A 32 -9.36 5.02 3.15
N VAL A 33 -9.45 4.46 4.36
CA VAL A 33 -8.57 4.79 5.50
C VAL A 33 -7.07 4.66 5.17
N ALA A 34 -6.69 3.69 4.33
CA ALA A 34 -5.31 3.54 3.89
C ALA A 34 -4.81 4.77 3.11
N VAL A 35 -5.66 5.31 2.24
CA VAL A 35 -5.39 6.49 1.43
C VAL A 35 -5.43 7.76 2.29
N GLU A 36 -6.40 7.88 3.19
CA GLU A 36 -6.49 8.99 4.15
C GLU A 36 -5.25 9.10 5.05
N ARG A 37 -4.68 7.96 5.47
CA ARG A 37 -3.44 7.93 6.24
C ARG A 37 -2.26 8.52 5.46
N ILE A 38 -2.16 8.25 4.16
CA ILE A 38 -1.13 8.84 3.30
C ILE A 38 -1.35 10.35 3.18
N PHE A 39 -2.60 10.79 2.97
CA PHE A 39 -2.96 12.21 2.89
C PHE A 39 -2.72 12.98 4.19
N SER A 40 -3.01 12.39 5.35
CA SER A 40 -2.74 12.99 6.66
C SER A 40 -1.25 13.35 6.83
N GLY A 41 -0.34 12.48 6.38
CA GLY A 41 1.11 12.76 6.38
C GLY A 41 1.59 13.73 5.28
N GLY A 42 0.70 14.15 4.38
CA GLY A 42 0.97 15.14 3.33
C GLY A 42 1.20 16.55 3.89
N ARG A 43 0.56 16.90 5.01
CA ARG A 43 0.72 18.20 5.68
C ARG A 43 2.16 18.50 6.07
N ASP A 44 2.91 17.48 6.50
CA ASP A 44 4.34 17.62 6.82
C ASP A 44 5.20 17.86 5.57
N THR A 45 4.77 17.26 4.45
CA THR A 45 5.45 17.35 3.15
C THR A 45 5.22 18.72 2.50
N ALA A 46 4.02 19.29 2.68
CA ALA A 46 3.61 20.60 2.21
C ALA A 46 3.63 21.68 3.32
N SER A 47 4.47 21.51 4.36
CA SER A 47 4.54 22.46 5.47
C SER A 47 4.96 23.87 5.01
N LEU A 48 4.74 24.89 5.85
CA LEU A 48 5.03 26.30 5.56
C LEU A 48 6.45 26.56 4.98
N ARG A 49 7.45 25.75 5.35
CA ARG A 49 8.83 25.84 4.82
C ARG A 49 9.00 25.29 3.39
N ARG A 50 8.04 24.53 2.88
CA ARG A 50 8.00 23.91 1.55
C ARG A 50 6.82 24.39 0.71
N ALA A 51 6.27 25.56 1.02
CA ALA A 51 5.10 26.14 0.35
C ALA A 51 5.34 26.52 -1.13
N SER A 52 6.58 26.45 -1.62
CA SER A 52 6.94 26.68 -3.03
C SER A 52 6.89 25.41 -3.90
N LEU A 53 6.60 24.24 -3.32
CA LEU A 53 6.48 23.00 -4.09
C LEU A 53 5.21 23.00 -4.93
N LYS A 54 5.33 22.55 -6.18
CA LYS A 54 4.17 22.31 -7.03
C LYS A 54 3.38 21.10 -6.54
N ALA A 55 2.09 21.06 -6.86
CA ALA A 55 1.19 19.96 -6.49
C ALA A 55 1.74 18.60 -6.96
N GLU A 56 2.31 18.54 -8.16
CA GLU A 56 2.88 17.33 -8.75
C GLU A 56 4.09 16.84 -7.93
N THR A 57 4.93 17.77 -7.46
CA THR A 57 6.09 17.45 -6.62
C THR A 57 5.64 16.92 -5.25
N ILE A 58 4.59 17.51 -4.66
CA ILE A 58 4.02 17.05 -3.39
C ILE A 58 3.48 15.62 -3.54
N GLN A 59 2.74 15.35 -4.62
CA GLN A 59 2.21 14.01 -4.91
C GLN A 59 3.33 12.98 -5.05
N ALA A 60 4.36 13.27 -5.84
CA ALA A 60 5.50 12.38 -6.03
C ALA A 60 6.21 12.08 -4.69
N LEU A 61 6.44 13.11 -3.86
CA LEU A 61 7.06 12.95 -2.55
C LEU A 61 6.20 12.09 -1.60
N MET A 62 4.88 12.25 -1.62
CA MET A 62 3.97 11.44 -0.80
C MET A 62 4.06 9.95 -1.18
N VAL A 63 4.11 9.63 -2.48
CA VAL A 63 4.25 8.25 -2.97
C VAL A 63 5.61 7.66 -2.59
N VAL A 64 6.71 8.39 -2.83
CA VAL A 64 8.06 7.92 -2.48
C VAL A 64 8.19 7.70 -0.97
N LYS A 65 7.68 8.62 -0.15
CA LYS A 65 7.67 8.48 1.32
C LYS A 65 6.88 7.25 1.76
N ALA A 66 5.74 6.98 1.13
CA ALA A 66 4.94 5.79 1.42
C ALA A 66 5.69 4.50 1.05
N GLN A 67 6.34 4.45 -0.11
CA GLN A 67 7.16 3.31 -0.56
C GLN A 67 8.33 3.04 0.38
N LEU A 68 9.11 4.07 0.74
CA LEU A 68 10.22 3.95 1.68
C LEU A 68 9.75 3.45 3.06
N ARG A 69 8.58 3.89 3.51
CA ARG A 69 7.98 3.40 4.76
C ARG A 69 7.62 1.92 4.69
N MET A 70 7.00 1.48 3.59
CA MET A 70 6.68 0.06 3.39
C MET A 70 7.95 -0.80 3.32
N ALA A 71 8.95 -0.37 2.56
CA ALA A 71 10.23 -1.07 2.47
C ALA A 71 10.92 -1.18 3.85
N ARG A 72 10.91 -0.10 4.64
CA ARG A 72 11.46 -0.11 6.00
C ARG A 72 10.73 -1.11 6.91
N ILE A 73 9.40 -1.18 6.83
CA ILE A 73 8.61 -2.13 7.64
C ILE A 73 8.94 -3.57 7.23
N ALA A 74 8.96 -3.85 5.92
CA ALA A 74 9.30 -5.18 5.41
C ALA A 74 10.72 -5.63 5.84
N ILE A 75 11.69 -4.69 5.84
CA ILE A 75 13.05 -4.96 6.34
C ILE A 75 13.03 -5.27 7.85
N ILE A 76 12.29 -4.50 8.64
CA ILE A 76 12.19 -4.74 10.09
C ILE A 76 11.51 -6.07 10.38
N GLU A 77 10.43 -6.41 9.68
CA GLU A 77 9.76 -7.71 9.81
C GLU A 77 10.68 -8.86 9.41
N PHE A 78 11.46 -8.70 8.35
CA PHE A 78 12.44 -9.70 7.92
C PHE A 78 13.61 -9.87 8.90
N LEU A 79 14.05 -8.79 9.54
CA LEU A 79 15.18 -8.79 10.50
C LEU A 79 14.76 -9.03 11.95
N GLY A 80 13.46 -9.02 12.25
CA GLY A 80 12.89 -9.06 13.60
C GLY A 80 12.34 -10.41 14.02
N ASP A 81 12.66 -11.47 13.30
CA ASP A 81 12.17 -12.85 13.52
C ASP A 81 13.29 -13.77 14.08
N ASP A 82 14.11 -13.23 14.99
CA ASP A 82 15.02 -13.95 15.90
C ASP A 82 14.50 -13.90 17.35
#